data_AF-A0AAJ5NBW2-F1
#
_entry.id   AF-A0AAJ5NBW2-F1
#
_cell.length_a   1.000
_cell.length_b   1.000
_cell.length_c   1.000
_cell.angle_alpha   90.00
_cell.angle_beta   90.00
_cell.angle_gamma   90.00
#
_symmetry.space_group_name_H-M   'P 1'
#
loop_
_entity.id
_entity.type
_entity.pdbx_description
1 polymer ?
#
loop_
_entity_poly.entity_id
_entity_poly.type
_entity_poly.pdbx_seq_one_letter_code
_entity_poly.pdbx_strand_id
1 'polypeptide(L)'
;MTRHILIVALSLLLCACTKKEPPVASASDMSAVRANLAFTCMHQADHLPPLDPQADSLFRYARYLEKKDGPKDFNDVARYYRIAAEHDHYKANQNLQSLISQGLVDSPNAPTEVVDLGMKLVKQGIPSGYYDIGHYLETGYGLKQDAEGALHYFRKAADLGNPEAQFHVGDLLLPNDKAPDIARKMLACAADQGFGQAAILLGVDQKTGGLYPDAARTFQKGVSAGDTMSASFLRDGFKGPSQSNQLDYLDLPNDPERSRRYDLIGKFLDANDGRSPKVPDIDRIVPLPPAKLPPWDGTFQWQKEQDAAKPAQKPSDELVNEMAKARHLDPATGLPLERPLRDPQEHRST
;
A
#
# COMPACT_ATOMS: atom_id res chain seq x y z
N MET A 1 -87.33 -17.42 -0.95
CA MET A 1 -87.02 -16.00 -0.70
C MET A 1 -85.91 -15.90 0.32
N THR A 2 -84.66 -15.77 -0.11
CA THR A 2 -83.54 -15.53 0.80
C THR A 2 -82.36 -14.94 0.02
N ARG A 3 -82.29 -13.61 0.08
CA ARG A 3 -81.17 -12.67 -0.11
C ARG A 3 -79.98 -13.09 -0.99
N HIS A 4 -79.91 -12.47 -2.17
CA HIS A 4 -78.67 -12.27 -2.92
C HIS A 4 -77.78 -11.25 -2.20
N ILE A 5 -76.56 -11.65 -1.85
CA ILE A 5 -75.47 -10.74 -1.47
C ILE A 5 -74.49 -10.74 -2.65
N LEU A 6 -74.34 -9.57 -3.28
CA LEU A 6 -73.35 -9.28 -4.29
C LEU A 6 -71.99 -9.14 -3.59
N ILE A 7 -71.03 -10.04 -3.88
CA ILE A 7 -69.62 -9.85 -3.52
C ILE A 7 -68.84 -9.74 -4.84
N VAL A 8 -68.36 -8.54 -5.10
CA VAL A 8 -67.42 -8.22 -6.18
C VAL A 8 -66.04 -8.70 -5.72
N ALA A 9 -65.54 -9.77 -6.33
CA ALA A 9 -64.16 -10.22 -6.16
C ALA A 9 -63.30 -9.65 -7.31
N LEU A 10 -62.50 -8.65 -6.95
CA LEU A 10 -61.52 -7.98 -7.80
C LEU A 10 -60.34 -8.94 -8.08
N SER A 11 -60.22 -9.43 -9.31
CA SER A 11 -59.13 -10.31 -9.75
C SER A 11 -57.82 -9.52 -9.95
N LEU A 12 -56.91 -9.61 -8.98
CA LEU A 12 -55.51 -9.18 -9.11
C LEU A 12 -54.71 -10.24 -9.90
N LEU A 13 -54.30 -9.88 -11.12
CA LEU A 13 -53.32 -10.61 -11.91
C LEU A 13 -51.92 -10.44 -11.28
N LEU A 14 -51.42 -11.49 -10.64
CA LEU A 14 -50.01 -11.59 -10.25
C LEU A 14 -49.20 -12.06 -11.46
N CYS A 15 -48.55 -11.13 -12.17
CA CYS A 15 -47.43 -11.44 -13.05
C CYS A 15 -46.23 -11.84 -12.19
N ALA A 16 -45.94 -13.13 -12.11
CA ALA A 16 -44.70 -13.64 -11.55
C ALA A 16 -43.56 -13.46 -12.57
N CYS A 17 -42.75 -12.40 -12.41
CA CYS A 17 -41.47 -12.27 -13.09
C CYS A 17 -40.42 -13.10 -12.33
N THR A 18 -40.11 -14.30 -12.80
CA THR A 18 -38.95 -15.07 -12.33
C THR A 18 -37.68 -14.43 -12.88
N LYS A 19 -36.91 -13.74 -12.02
CA LYS A 19 -35.52 -13.41 -12.33
C LYS A 19 -34.74 -14.73 -12.35
N LYS A 20 -34.24 -15.14 -13.52
CA LYS A 20 -33.27 -16.24 -13.63
C LYS A 20 -32.03 -15.85 -12.82
N GLU A 21 -31.75 -16.59 -11.76
CA GLU A 21 -30.43 -16.59 -11.14
C GLU A 21 -29.41 -17.09 -12.17
N PRO A 22 -28.19 -16.51 -12.21
CA PRO A 22 -27.14 -17.01 -13.08
C PRO A 22 -26.78 -18.46 -12.68
N PRO A 23 -26.44 -19.32 -13.65
CA PRO A 23 -26.12 -20.71 -13.36
C PRO A 23 -24.90 -20.82 -12.44
N VAL A 24 -25.01 -21.66 -11.40
CA VAL A 24 -23.91 -22.00 -10.50
C VAL A 24 -22.84 -22.74 -11.31
N ALA A 25 -21.59 -22.26 -11.25
CA ALA A 25 -20.46 -22.81 -11.99
C ALA A 25 -20.20 -24.29 -11.63
N SER A 26 -19.78 -25.10 -12.61
CA SER A 26 -19.56 -26.54 -12.41
C SER A 26 -18.27 -26.82 -11.62
N ALA A 27 -18.10 -28.03 -11.08
CA ALA A 27 -16.92 -28.39 -10.28
C ALA A 27 -15.59 -28.28 -11.06
N SER A 28 -15.60 -28.53 -12.38
CA SER A 28 -14.43 -28.32 -13.26
C SER A 28 -14.13 -26.84 -13.48
N ASP A 29 -15.16 -26.01 -13.59
CA ASP A 29 -15.03 -24.55 -13.71
C ASP A 29 -14.46 -23.96 -12.41
N MET A 30 -14.89 -24.47 -11.26
CA MET A 30 -14.37 -24.06 -9.95
C MET A 30 -12.90 -24.46 -9.75
N SER A 31 -12.45 -25.58 -10.31
CA SER A 31 -11.03 -25.95 -10.30
C SER A 31 -10.18 -24.99 -11.14
N ALA A 32 -10.67 -24.59 -12.32
CA ALA A 32 -9.98 -23.63 -13.18
C ALA A 32 -9.95 -22.22 -12.56
N VAL A 33 -11.06 -21.78 -11.96
CA VAL A 33 -11.13 -20.51 -11.21
C VAL A 33 -10.17 -20.51 -10.03
N ARG A 34 -10.09 -21.61 -9.26
CA ARG A 34 -9.13 -21.73 -8.15
C ARG A 34 -7.67 -21.73 -8.62
N ALA A 35 -7.37 -22.38 -9.73
CA ALA A 35 -6.03 -22.34 -10.33
C ALA A 35 -5.64 -20.92 -10.77
N ASN A 36 -6.59 -20.16 -11.35
CA ASN A 36 -6.38 -18.77 -11.74
C ASN A 36 -6.21 -17.81 -10.55
N LEU A 37 -6.73 -18.17 -9.37
CA LEU A 37 -6.56 -17.38 -8.16
C LEU A 37 -5.28 -17.75 -7.37
N ALA A 38 -4.62 -18.86 -7.72
CA ALA A 38 -3.42 -19.33 -7.03
C ALA A 38 -2.41 -18.19 -6.85
N PHE A 39 -1.85 -18.06 -5.66
CA PHE A 39 -0.95 -16.98 -5.30
C PHE A 39 0.29 -17.55 -4.62
N THR A 40 1.45 -17.05 -5.04
CA THR A 40 2.75 -17.33 -4.41
C THR A 40 3.28 -16.01 -3.89
N CYS A 41 3.63 -15.97 -2.60
CA CYS A 41 4.21 -14.76 -2.02
C CYS A 41 5.54 -14.44 -2.70
N MET A 42 5.65 -13.21 -3.19
CA MET A 42 6.88 -12.62 -3.71
C MET A 42 7.08 -11.27 -3.03
N HIS A 43 8.33 -10.88 -2.79
CA HIS A 43 8.63 -9.57 -2.23
C HIS A 43 9.02 -8.61 -3.35
N GLN A 44 8.53 -7.38 -3.28
CA GLN A 44 8.87 -6.33 -4.25
C GLN A 44 10.38 -6.17 -4.38
N ALA A 45 11.11 -6.22 -3.26
CA ALA A 45 12.56 -6.09 -3.22
C ALA A 45 13.31 -7.08 -4.12
N ASP A 46 12.73 -8.25 -4.40
CA ASP A 46 13.34 -9.28 -5.26
C ASP A 46 13.30 -8.91 -6.76
N HIS A 47 12.50 -7.91 -7.14
CA HIS A 47 12.30 -7.46 -8.52
C HIS A 47 12.85 -6.06 -8.81
N LEU A 48 13.42 -5.38 -7.81
CA LEU A 48 13.92 -4.01 -7.99
C LEU A 48 15.35 -4.02 -8.58
N PRO A 49 15.60 -3.29 -9.67
CA PRO A 49 16.95 -3.13 -10.20
C PRO A 49 17.81 -2.27 -9.25
N PRO A 50 19.15 -2.40 -9.33
CA PRO A 50 20.03 -1.48 -8.65
C PRO A 50 19.82 -0.05 -9.15
N LEU A 51 19.97 0.91 -8.25
CA LEU A 51 19.82 2.34 -8.56
C LEU A 51 21.17 2.95 -8.95
N ASP A 52 21.15 3.83 -9.95
CA ASP A 52 22.32 4.63 -10.31
C ASP A 52 22.74 5.52 -9.12
N PRO A 53 24.02 5.49 -8.66
CA PRO A 53 24.45 6.25 -7.49
C PRO A 53 24.32 7.76 -7.64
N GLN A 54 24.44 8.30 -8.86
CA GLN A 54 24.29 9.74 -9.09
C GLN A 54 22.81 10.13 -9.00
N ALA A 55 21.92 9.38 -9.64
CA ALA A 55 20.47 9.57 -9.53
C ALA A 55 19.97 9.40 -8.09
N ASP A 56 20.52 8.42 -7.35
CA ASP A 56 20.21 8.23 -5.94
C ASP A 56 20.70 9.39 -5.07
N SER A 57 21.81 10.06 -5.43
CA SER A 57 22.24 11.28 -4.75
C SER A 57 21.24 12.44 -4.94
N LEU A 58 20.71 12.61 -6.16
CA LEU A 58 19.67 13.60 -6.45
C LEU A 58 18.38 13.27 -5.68
N PHE A 59 17.95 12.00 -5.69
CA PHE A 59 16.79 11.53 -4.91
C PHE A 59 16.96 11.79 -3.41
N ARG A 60 18.11 11.44 -2.82
CA ARG A 60 18.37 11.66 -1.39
C ARG A 60 18.34 13.14 -1.03
N TYR A 61 18.87 14.01 -1.89
CA TYR A 61 18.81 15.44 -1.68
C TYR A 61 17.39 15.99 -1.80
N ALA A 62 16.61 15.54 -2.77
CA ALA A 62 15.18 15.86 -2.89
C ALA A 62 14.40 15.47 -1.62
N ARG A 63 14.63 14.26 -1.09
CA ARG A 63 14.06 13.80 0.19
C ARG A 63 14.47 14.69 1.36
N TYR A 64 15.71 15.15 1.39
CA TYR A 64 16.18 16.06 2.43
C TYR A 64 15.43 17.40 2.38
N LEU A 65 15.28 18.00 1.20
CA LEU A 65 14.50 19.24 1.01
C LEU A 65 13.04 19.07 1.44
N GLU A 66 12.42 17.96 1.03
CA GLU A 66 11.04 17.60 1.36
C GLU A 66 10.82 17.38 2.88
N LYS A 67 11.85 16.93 3.61
CA LYS A 67 11.78 16.72 5.08
C LYS A 67 12.22 17.92 5.92
N LYS A 68 13.02 18.84 5.39
CA LYS A 68 13.59 19.99 6.12
C LYS A 68 12.54 20.95 6.66
N ASP A 69 12.50 21.29 7.94
CA ASP A 69 11.49 22.22 8.46
C ASP A 69 11.44 23.58 7.73
N GLY A 70 10.24 24.16 7.65
CA GLY A 70 9.97 25.47 7.05
C GLY A 70 9.22 25.41 5.71
N PRO A 71 9.02 26.57 5.06
CA PRO A 71 8.35 26.67 3.76
C PRO A 71 9.02 25.78 2.71
N LYS A 72 8.19 25.08 1.92
CA LYS A 72 8.65 24.12 0.92
C LYS A 72 8.54 24.70 -0.48
N ASP A 73 9.64 24.62 -1.21
CA ASP A 73 9.62 24.75 -2.66
C ASP A 73 9.54 23.34 -3.26
N PHE A 74 8.31 22.88 -3.52
CA PHE A 74 8.09 21.57 -4.12
C PHE A 74 8.56 21.52 -5.58
N ASN A 75 8.68 22.65 -6.28
CA ASN A 75 9.21 22.68 -7.64
C ASN A 75 10.73 22.37 -7.64
N ASP A 76 11.48 22.90 -6.66
CA ASP A 76 12.89 22.53 -6.50
C ASP A 76 13.03 21.04 -6.12
N VAL A 77 12.14 20.49 -5.29
CA VAL A 77 12.09 19.03 -5.00
C VAL A 77 11.81 18.23 -6.27
N ALA A 78 10.79 18.63 -7.04
CA ALA A 78 10.35 17.96 -8.26
C ALA A 78 11.43 17.96 -9.34
N ARG A 79 12.21 19.04 -9.47
CA ARG A 79 13.37 19.13 -10.37
C ARG A 79 14.32 17.95 -10.17
N TYR A 80 14.74 17.68 -8.93
CA TYR A 80 15.64 16.57 -8.64
C TYR A 80 14.98 15.21 -8.89
N TYR A 81 13.71 15.06 -8.52
CA TYR A 81 13.00 13.81 -8.79
C TYR A 81 12.80 13.53 -10.28
N ARG A 82 12.47 14.53 -11.10
CA ARG A 82 12.34 14.40 -12.55
C ARG A 82 13.64 13.94 -13.18
N ILE A 83 14.76 14.60 -12.85
CA ILE A 83 16.06 14.21 -13.37
C ILE A 83 16.43 12.79 -12.93
N ALA A 84 16.26 12.45 -11.65
CA ALA A 84 16.56 11.11 -11.15
C ALA A 84 15.65 10.03 -11.79
N ALA A 85 14.35 10.28 -11.93
CA ALA A 85 13.41 9.38 -12.59
C ALA A 85 13.75 9.16 -14.08
N GLU A 86 14.33 10.16 -14.73
CA GLU A 86 14.85 10.03 -16.09
C GLU A 86 16.10 9.14 -16.22
N HIS A 87 16.78 8.90 -15.10
CA HIS A 87 17.83 7.90 -14.96
C HIS A 87 17.35 6.66 -14.19
N ASP A 88 16.10 6.25 -14.48
CA ASP A 88 15.47 5.00 -14.03
C ASP A 88 15.36 4.84 -12.51
N HIS A 89 15.42 5.95 -11.75
CA HIS A 89 15.30 5.92 -10.30
C HIS A 89 13.84 5.76 -9.84
N TYR A 90 13.38 4.51 -9.66
CA TYR A 90 11.97 4.20 -9.37
C TYR A 90 11.40 4.89 -8.13
N LYS A 91 12.18 5.09 -7.06
CA LYS A 91 11.68 5.82 -5.87
C LYS A 91 11.47 7.32 -6.13
N ALA A 92 12.27 7.89 -7.02
CA ALA A 92 12.13 9.30 -7.39
C ALA A 92 10.90 9.48 -8.27
N ASN A 93 10.70 8.54 -9.20
CA ASN A 93 9.51 8.45 -10.03
C ASN A 93 8.24 8.38 -9.16
N GLN A 94 8.13 7.42 -8.22
CA GLN A 94 6.94 7.29 -7.36
C GLN A 94 6.68 8.55 -6.51
N ASN A 95 7.74 9.13 -5.92
CA ASN A 95 7.59 10.36 -5.14
C ASN A 95 7.15 11.54 -6.01
N LEU A 96 7.67 11.66 -7.23
CA LEU A 96 7.25 12.67 -8.18
C LEU A 96 5.78 12.51 -8.57
N GLN A 97 5.33 11.29 -8.89
CA GLN A 97 3.93 11.00 -9.19
C GLN A 97 3.03 11.48 -8.03
N SER A 98 3.40 11.18 -6.78
CA SER A 98 2.65 11.63 -5.61
C SER A 98 2.57 13.15 -5.49
N LEU A 99 3.68 13.87 -5.70
CA LEU A 99 3.69 15.34 -5.67
C LEU A 99 2.83 15.96 -6.79
N ILE A 100 2.89 15.39 -8.00
CA ILE A 100 2.09 15.86 -9.16
C ILE A 100 0.60 15.61 -8.93
N SER A 101 0.21 14.39 -8.53
CA SER A 101 -1.20 14.03 -8.32
C SER A 101 -1.85 14.83 -7.19
N GLN A 102 -1.09 15.29 -6.19
CA GLN A 102 -1.56 16.19 -5.13
C GLN A 102 -1.63 17.66 -5.57
N GLY A 103 -1.14 18.01 -6.77
CA GLY A 103 -1.08 19.38 -7.25
C GLY A 103 -0.07 20.26 -6.51
N LEU A 104 0.96 19.66 -5.90
CA LEU A 104 1.98 20.39 -5.14
C LEU A 104 3.09 20.96 -6.03
N VAL A 105 3.16 20.54 -7.30
CA VAL A 105 4.22 20.90 -8.24
C VAL A 105 3.64 21.35 -9.56
N ASP A 106 4.35 22.24 -10.24
CA ASP A 106 3.96 22.69 -11.56
C ASP A 106 4.23 21.59 -12.59
N SER A 107 3.18 21.24 -13.34
CA SER A 107 3.24 20.33 -14.48
C SER A 107 2.42 20.90 -15.63
N PRO A 108 2.98 21.01 -16.85
CA PRO A 108 2.23 21.46 -18.01
C PRO A 108 1.02 20.58 -18.34
N ASN A 109 1.06 19.30 -17.95
CA ASN A 109 -0.06 18.37 -18.07
C ASN A 109 0.12 17.23 -17.04
N ALA A 110 -0.34 17.47 -15.82
CA ALA A 110 -0.17 16.54 -14.70
C ALA A 110 -0.70 15.11 -14.98
N PRO A 111 -1.92 14.90 -15.53
CA PRO A 111 -2.39 13.56 -15.84
C PRO A 111 -1.51 12.81 -16.86
N THR A 112 -1.00 13.54 -17.85
CA THR A 112 -0.08 12.97 -18.87
C THR A 112 1.27 12.60 -18.25
N GLU A 113 1.84 13.47 -17.42
CA GLU A 113 3.15 13.25 -16.80
C GLU A 113 3.13 12.02 -15.87
N VAL A 114 2.11 11.87 -15.00
CA VAL A 114 2.07 10.70 -14.09
C VAL A 114 1.83 9.39 -14.82
N VAL A 115 1.02 9.38 -15.88
CA VAL A 115 0.80 8.19 -16.71
C VAL A 115 2.11 7.79 -17.39
N ASP A 116 2.87 8.73 -17.93
CA ASP A 116 4.18 8.45 -18.54
C ASP A 116 5.17 7.89 -17.51
N LEU A 117 5.20 8.46 -16.31
CA LEU A 117 6.02 7.98 -15.20
C LEU A 117 5.64 6.55 -14.78
N GLY A 118 4.35 6.25 -14.62
CA GLY A 118 3.85 4.90 -14.30
C GLY A 118 4.16 3.89 -15.41
N MET A 119 3.95 4.26 -16.67
CA MET A 119 4.27 3.41 -17.83
C MET A 119 5.77 3.12 -17.94
N LYS A 120 6.63 4.08 -17.56
CA LYS A 120 8.08 3.85 -17.48
C LYS A 120 8.43 2.78 -16.46
N LEU A 121 7.81 2.80 -15.29
CA LEU A 121 7.97 1.76 -14.27
C LEU A 121 7.47 0.39 -14.75
N VAL A 122 6.31 0.35 -15.43
CA VAL A 122 5.79 -0.87 -16.08
C VAL A 122 6.79 -1.43 -17.09
N LYS A 123 7.36 -0.58 -17.95
CA LYS A 123 8.36 -0.97 -18.96
C LYS A 123 9.64 -1.53 -18.33
N GLN A 124 10.01 -1.06 -17.15
CA GLN A 124 11.13 -1.56 -16.36
C GLN A 124 10.79 -2.82 -15.56
N GLY A 125 9.54 -3.28 -15.58
CA GLY A 125 9.08 -4.42 -14.77
C GLY A 125 8.96 -4.12 -13.28
N ILE A 126 8.93 -2.84 -12.88
CA ILE A 126 8.84 -2.43 -11.48
C ILE A 126 7.42 -2.70 -10.97
N PRO A 127 7.23 -3.48 -9.90
CA PRO A 127 5.89 -3.88 -9.44
C PRO A 127 4.97 -2.70 -9.13
N SER A 128 5.49 -1.61 -8.57
CA SER A 128 4.72 -0.42 -8.26
C SER A 128 4.16 0.30 -9.49
N GLY A 129 4.84 0.23 -10.65
CA GLY A 129 4.32 0.82 -11.88
C GLY A 129 3.01 0.18 -12.33
N TYR A 130 2.89 -1.14 -12.17
CA TYR A 130 1.64 -1.84 -12.44
C TYR A 130 0.53 -1.40 -11.48
N TYR A 131 0.85 -1.21 -10.19
CA TYR A 131 -0.10 -0.69 -9.21
C TYR A 131 -0.56 0.73 -9.55
N ASP A 132 0.38 1.62 -9.90
CA ASP A 132 0.10 3.01 -10.28
C ASP A 132 -0.85 3.07 -11.49
N ILE A 133 -0.56 2.31 -12.56
CA ILE A 133 -1.44 2.23 -13.74
C ILE A 133 -2.81 1.64 -13.39
N GLY A 134 -2.87 0.61 -12.55
CA GLY A 134 -4.13 0.07 -12.04
C GLY A 134 -4.97 1.14 -11.36
N HIS A 135 -4.36 1.95 -10.50
CA HIS A 135 -5.03 3.05 -9.81
C HIS A 135 -5.50 4.16 -10.78
N TYR A 136 -4.73 4.49 -11.80
CA TYR A 136 -5.12 5.47 -12.82
C TYR A 136 -6.27 4.98 -13.70
N LEU A 137 -6.32 3.68 -14.02
CA LEU A 137 -7.46 3.06 -14.70
C LEU A 137 -8.71 3.02 -13.81
N GLU A 138 -8.56 2.72 -12.52
CA GLU A 138 -9.68 2.67 -11.57
C GLU A 138 -10.34 4.05 -11.39
N THR A 139 -9.52 5.10 -11.28
CA THR A 139 -9.98 6.47 -11.03
C THR A 139 -10.28 7.27 -12.30
N GLY A 140 -9.73 6.85 -13.45
CA GLY A 140 -9.77 7.63 -14.69
C GLY A 140 -8.82 8.84 -14.70
N TYR A 141 -7.78 8.86 -13.87
CA TYR A 141 -6.80 9.94 -13.82
C TYR A 141 -5.79 9.82 -14.98
N GLY A 142 -5.97 10.64 -16.03
CA GLY A 142 -5.10 10.64 -17.21
C GLY A 142 -5.34 9.47 -18.18
N LEU A 143 -6.05 8.43 -17.75
CA LEU A 143 -6.52 7.31 -18.55
C LEU A 143 -8.05 7.28 -18.58
N LYS A 144 -8.63 6.62 -19.58
CA LYS A 144 -10.06 6.34 -19.55
C LYS A 144 -10.33 5.34 -18.42
N GLN A 145 -11.33 5.63 -17.58
CA GLN A 145 -11.70 4.75 -16.50
C GLN A 145 -12.06 3.34 -17.00
N ASP A 146 -11.45 2.33 -16.40
CA ASP A 146 -11.63 0.91 -16.70
C ASP A 146 -11.35 0.06 -15.46
N ALA A 147 -12.41 -0.25 -14.72
CA ALA A 147 -12.31 -1.02 -13.48
C ALA A 147 -11.86 -2.46 -13.69
N GLU A 148 -12.20 -3.08 -14.83
CA GLU A 148 -11.79 -4.46 -15.12
C GLU A 148 -10.30 -4.51 -15.51
N GLY A 149 -9.87 -3.57 -16.36
CA GLY A 149 -8.46 -3.37 -16.67
C GLY A 149 -7.62 -3.11 -15.42
N ALA A 150 -8.10 -2.27 -14.50
CA ALA A 150 -7.42 -1.98 -13.23
C ALA A 150 -7.13 -3.25 -12.42
N LEU A 151 -8.10 -4.17 -12.31
CA LEU A 151 -7.93 -5.43 -11.57
C LEU A 151 -6.84 -6.32 -12.16
N HIS A 152 -6.68 -6.34 -13.49
CA HIS A 152 -5.58 -7.06 -14.14
C HIS A 152 -4.21 -6.47 -13.76
N TYR A 153 -4.10 -5.15 -13.75
CA TYR A 153 -2.89 -4.45 -13.33
C TYR A 153 -2.57 -4.67 -11.85
N PHE A 154 -3.55 -4.55 -10.96
CA PHE A 154 -3.37 -4.85 -9.54
C PHE A 154 -2.97 -6.30 -9.31
N ARG A 155 -3.60 -7.25 -10.00
CA ARG A 155 -3.21 -8.66 -9.88
C ARG A 155 -1.77 -8.88 -10.32
N LYS A 156 -1.38 -8.30 -11.46
CA LYS A 156 0.00 -8.39 -11.96
C LYS A 156 1.01 -7.78 -10.98
N ALA A 157 0.69 -6.62 -10.40
CA ALA A 157 1.52 -5.97 -9.38
C ALA A 157 1.67 -6.86 -8.13
N ALA A 158 0.58 -7.48 -7.67
CA ALA A 158 0.58 -8.37 -6.51
C ALA A 158 1.43 -9.63 -6.74
N ASP A 159 1.31 -10.23 -7.94
CA ASP A 159 2.10 -11.40 -8.35
C ASP A 159 3.59 -11.05 -8.51
N LEU A 160 3.93 -9.80 -8.83
CA LEU A 160 5.31 -9.28 -8.85
C LEU A 160 5.80 -8.77 -7.48
N GLY A 161 4.98 -8.91 -6.44
CA GLY A 161 5.40 -8.64 -5.07
C GLY A 161 5.06 -7.26 -4.51
N ASN A 162 4.35 -6.39 -5.25
CA ASN A 162 3.98 -5.08 -4.73
C ASN A 162 3.05 -5.22 -3.49
N PRO A 163 3.43 -4.71 -2.31
CA PRO A 163 2.67 -4.93 -1.09
C PRO A 163 1.32 -4.20 -1.07
N GLU A 164 1.20 -3.02 -1.68
CA GLU A 164 -0.07 -2.31 -1.82
C GLU A 164 -1.06 -3.10 -2.67
N ALA A 165 -0.60 -3.69 -3.78
CA ALA A 165 -1.40 -4.53 -4.65
C ALA A 165 -1.79 -5.85 -4.00
N GLN A 166 -0.87 -6.49 -3.27
CA GLN A 166 -1.16 -7.69 -2.47
C GLN A 166 -2.25 -7.39 -1.43
N PHE A 167 -2.17 -6.23 -0.77
CA PHE A 167 -3.22 -5.77 0.13
C PHE A 167 -4.54 -5.55 -0.61
N HIS A 168 -4.54 -4.77 -1.70
CA HIS A 168 -5.74 -4.41 -2.44
C HIS A 168 -6.47 -5.65 -2.96
N VAL A 169 -5.76 -6.57 -3.63
CA VAL A 169 -6.35 -7.83 -4.13
C VAL A 169 -6.75 -8.73 -2.97
N GLY A 170 -5.96 -8.75 -1.89
CA GLY A 170 -6.28 -9.49 -0.67
C GLY A 170 -7.61 -9.05 -0.04
N ASP A 171 -7.81 -7.75 0.14
CA ASP A 171 -9.03 -7.16 0.70
C ASP A 171 -10.25 -7.49 -0.17
N LEU A 172 -10.11 -7.37 -1.50
CA LEU A 172 -11.17 -7.74 -2.44
C LEU A 172 -11.60 -9.20 -2.33
N LEU A 173 -10.69 -10.12 -1.99
CA LEU A 173 -10.91 -11.56 -1.89
C LEU A 173 -11.27 -12.05 -0.48
N LEU A 174 -11.13 -11.20 0.54
CA LEU A 174 -11.32 -11.55 1.95
C LEU A 174 -12.74 -12.00 2.32
N PRO A 175 -13.84 -11.47 1.73
CA PRO A 175 -15.18 -11.96 2.00
C PRO A 175 -15.29 -13.49 1.87
N ASN A 176 -15.99 -14.13 2.82
CA ASN A 176 -16.04 -15.58 2.97
C ASN A 176 -16.56 -16.33 1.73
N ASP A 177 -17.38 -15.67 0.91
CA ASP A 177 -17.97 -16.20 -0.32
C ASP A 177 -17.05 -16.07 -1.55
N LYS A 178 -15.86 -15.49 -1.39
CA LYS A 178 -14.86 -15.35 -2.45
C LYS A 178 -13.70 -16.33 -2.28
N ALA A 179 -12.55 -15.88 -1.78
CA ALA A 179 -11.35 -16.70 -1.65
C ALA A 179 -10.53 -16.31 -0.39
N PRO A 180 -11.11 -16.42 0.81
CA PRO A 180 -10.50 -15.92 2.06
C PRO A 180 -9.12 -16.53 2.35
N ASP A 181 -8.88 -17.79 1.97
CA ASP A 181 -7.57 -18.43 2.19
C ASP A 181 -6.46 -17.83 1.31
N ILE A 182 -6.81 -17.37 0.10
CA ILE A 182 -5.88 -16.70 -0.80
C ILE A 182 -5.68 -15.26 -0.34
N ALA A 183 -6.76 -14.59 0.07
CA ALA A 183 -6.71 -13.26 0.68
C ALA A 183 -5.74 -13.22 1.87
N ARG A 184 -5.88 -14.14 2.83
CA ARG A 184 -4.98 -14.22 3.99
C ARG A 184 -3.51 -14.40 3.60
N LYS A 185 -3.22 -15.18 2.55
CA LYS A 185 -1.85 -15.34 2.04
C LYS A 185 -1.30 -14.05 1.44
N MET A 186 -2.10 -13.33 0.67
CA MET A 186 -1.70 -12.04 0.10
C MET A 186 -1.49 -10.99 1.19
N LEU A 187 -2.40 -10.89 2.15
CA LEU A 187 -2.29 -9.98 3.28
C LEU A 187 -1.08 -10.31 4.16
N ALA A 188 -0.80 -11.61 4.41
CA ALA A 188 0.38 -12.02 5.14
C ALA A 188 1.67 -11.61 4.41
N CYS A 189 1.73 -11.81 3.09
CA CYS A 189 2.87 -11.41 2.27
C CYS A 189 3.09 -9.89 2.30
N ALA A 190 2.01 -9.09 2.18
CA ALA A 190 2.10 -7.64 2.28
C ALA A 190 2.56 -7.18 3.67
N ALA A 191 2.03 -7.80 4.74
CA ALA A 191 2.44 -7.51 6.12
C ALA A 191 3.91 -7.86 6.37
N ASP A 192 4.42 -8.95 5.80
CA ASP A 192 5.83 -9.37 5.89
C ASP A 192 6.78 -8.37 5.21
N GLN A 193 6.29 -7.64 4.20
CA GLN A 193 7.01 -6.54 3.56
C GLN A 193 6.89 -5.20 4.31
N GLY A 194 6.20 -5.18 5.45
CA GLY A 194 6.03 -4.00 6.28
C GLY A 194 4.87 -3.09 5.87
N PHE A 195 3.85 -3.63 5.20
CA PHE A 195 2.62 -2.89 4.90
C PHE A 195 1.61 -2.98 6.06
N GLY A 196 1.59 -1.95 6.90
CA GLY A 196 0.82 -1.93 8.15
C GLY A 196 -0.68 -2.18 7.99
N GLN A 197 -1.30 -1.64 6.94
CA GLN A 197 -2.74 -1.85 6.68
C GLN A 197 -3.08 -3.33 6.44
N ALA A 198 -2.19 -4.09 5.79
CA ALA A 198 -2.38 -5.54 5.62
C ALA A 198 -2.22 -6.28 6.95
N ALA A 199 -1.28 -5.86 7.81
CA ALA A 199 -1.13 -6.44 9.14
C ALA A 199 -2.38 -6.22 10.00
N ILE A 200 -2.99 -5.03 9.93
CA ILE A 200 -4.26 -4.74 10.61
C ILE A 200 -5.39 -5.63 10.09
N LEU A 201 -5.60 -5.64 8.78
CA LEU A 201 -6.72 -6.38 8.19
C LEU A 201 -6.60 -7.88 8.49
N LEU A 202 -5.41 -8.46 8.33
CA LEU A 202 -5.17 -9.86 8.64
C LEU A 202 -5.27 -10.15 10.15
N GLY A 203 -4.74 -9.28 11.00
CA GLY A 203 -4.81 -9.45 12.46
C GLY A 203 -6.25 -9.42 12.97
N VAL A 204 -7.09 -8.54 12.42
CA VAL A 204 -8.52 -8.46 12.74
C VAL A 204 -9.28 -9.68 12.23
N ASP A 205 -9.02 -10.15 11.00
CA ASP A 205 -9.62 -11.38 10.47
C ASP A 205 -9.25 -12.60 11.35
N GLN A 206 -7.98 -12.76 11.68
CA GLN A 206 -7.49 -13.84 12.56
C GLN A 206 -8.13 -13.78 13.95
N LYS A 207 -8.17 -12.59 14.57
CA LYS A 207 -8.81 -12.38 15.87
C LYS A 207 -10.30 -12.73 15.83
N THR A 208 -11.01 -12.33 14.77
CA THR A 208 -12.44 -12.64 14.59
C THR A 208 -12.66 -14.13 14.39
N GLY A 209 -11.73 -14.82 13.72
CA GLY A 209 -11.70 -16.28 13.58
C GLY A 209 -11.24 -17.05 14.84
N GLY A 210 -10.91 -16.37 15.95
CA GLY A 210 -10.41 -16.98 17.17
C GLY A 210 -8.94 -17.45 17.10
N LEU A 211 -8.20 -17.07 16.06
CA LEU A 211 -6.79 -17.38 15.88
C LEU A 211 -5.91 -16.35 16.60
N TYR A 212 -6.10 -16.20 17.91
CA TYR A 212 -5.50 -15.12 18.69
C TYR A 212 -3.96 -15.10 18.70
N PRO A 213 -3.25 -16.24 18.79
CA PRO A 213 -1.79 -16.24 18.70
C PRO A 213 -1.26 -15.78 17.34
N ASP A 214 -1.97 -16.09 16.25
CA ASP A 214 -1.64 -15.59 14.91
C ASP A 214 -1.89 -14.09 14.82
N ALA A 215 -3.05 -13.63 15.31
CA ALA A 215 -3.40 -12.20 15.34
C ALA A 215 -2.35 -11.38 16.10
N ALA A 216 -1.91 -11.84 17.27
CA ALA A 216 -0.87 -11.16 18.05
C ALA A 216 0.46 -11.07 17.28
N ARG A 217 0.88 -12.14 16.59
CA ARG A 217 2.08 -12.12 15.73
C ARG A 217 1.92 -11.18 14.54
N THR A 218 0.75 -11.14 13.93
CA THR A 218 0.48 -10.25 12.80
C THR A 218 0.48 -8.79 13.25
N PHE A 219 -0.15 -8.45 14.37
CA PHE A 219 -0.07 -7.11 14.94
C PHE A 219 1.36 -6.75 15.32
N GLN A 220 2.18 -7.68 15.82
CA GLN A 220 3.60 -7.43 16.11
C GLN A 220 4.37 -6.99 14.86
N LYS A 221 4.10 -7.63 13.70
CA LYS A 221 4.65 -7.21 12.41
C LYS A 221 4.16 -5.81 12.02
N GLY A 222 2.87 -5.52 12.24
CA GLY A 222 2.31 -4.18 12.06
C GLY A 222 3.03 -3.12 12.89
N VAL A 223 3.31 -3.40 14.17
CA VAL A 223 4.11 -2.50 15.04
C VAL A 223 5.52 -2.31 14.50
N SER A 224 6.19 -3.40 14.09
CA SER A 224 7.51 -3.31 13.45
C SER A 224 7.49 -2.41 12.20
N ALA A 225 6.40 -2.50 11.44
CA ALA A 225 6.10 -1.68 10.27
C ALA A 225 5.67 -0.24 10.60
N GLY A 226 5.60 0.14 11.88
CA GLY A 226 5.26 1.50 12.31
C GLY A 226 3.76 1.81 12.37
N ASP A 227 2.90 0.79 12.43
CA ASP A 227 1.45 0.97 12.52
C ASP A 227 0.98 1.13 13.97
N THR A 228 0.48 2.34 14.31
CA THR A 228 -0.01 2.67 15.67
C THR A 228 -1.22 1.81 16.07
N MET A 229 -2.10 1.47 15.13
CA MET A 229 -3.29 0.68 15.44
C MET A 229 -2.92 -0.73 15.92
N SER A 230 -1.88 -1.33 15.35
CA SER A 230 -1.36 -2.63 15.75
C SER A 230 -0.80 -2.57 17.16
N ALA A 231 -0.11 -1.47 17.50
CA ALA A 231 0.38 -1.24 18.86
C ALA A 231 -0.78 -1.11 19.85
N SER A 232 -1.88 -0.46 19.45
CA SER A 232 -3.08 -0.34 20.28
C SER A 232 -3.77 -1.69 20.51
N PHE A 233 -3.92 -2.52 19.49
CA PHE A 233 -4.47 -3.88 19.64
C PHE A 233 -3.66 -4.70 20.65
N LEU A 234 -2.33 -4.68 20.56
CA LEU A 234 -1.47 -5.39 21.50
C LEU A 234 -1.51 -4.77 22.89
N ARG A 235 -1.46 -3.43 23.01
CA ARG A 235 -1.59 -2.71 24.30
C ARG A 235 -2.84 -3.14 25.04
N ASP A 236 -3.98 -3.17 24.33
CA ASP A 236 -5.28 -3.44 24.93
C ASP A 236 -5.49 -4.94 25.17
N GLY A 237 -4.98 -5.80 24.29
CA GLY A 237 -4.93 -7.25 24.51
C GLY A 237 -4.15 -7.63 25.77
N PHE A 238 -2.99 -7.02 26.01
CA PHE A 238 -2.17 -7.27 27.21
C PHE A 238 -2.76 -6.67 28.51
N LYS A 239 -3.84 -5.88 28.45
CA LYS A 239 -4.63 -5.57 29.67
C LYS A 239 -5.40 -6.79 30.19
N GLY A 240 -5.47 -7.87 29.40
CA GLY A 240 -6.20 -9.09 29.74
C GLY A 240 -7.71 -8.88 29.89
N PRO A 241 -8.39 -8.25 28.91
CA PRO A 241 -9.84 -8.05 28.99
C PRO A 241 -10.59 -9.39 28.99
N SER A 242 -11.82 -9.39 29.50
CA SER A 242 -12.69 -10.57 29.42
C SER A 242 -13.10 -10.84 27.97
N GLN A 243 -13.43 -12.09 27.66
CA GLN A 243 -13.90 -12.51 26.32
C GLN A 243 -15.15 -11.76 25.84
N SER A 244 -15.96 -11.23 26.77
CA SER A 244 -17.12 -10.39 26.45
C SER A 244 -16.73 -9.04 25.81
N ASN A 245 -15.52 -8.56 26.05
CA ASN A 245 -14.96 -7.40 25.35
C ASN A 245 -14.36 -7.88 24.01
N GLN A 246 -15.23 -8.11 23.03
CA GLN A 246 -14.82 -8.58 21.71
C GLN A 246 -13.86 -7.63 20.98
N LEU A 247 -13.84 -6.34 21.33
CA LEU A 247 -12.98 -5.35 20.69
C LEU A 247 -11.51 -5.59 21.05
N ASP A 248 -11.22 -5.77 22.33
CA ASP A 248 -9.85 -5.82 22.86
C ASP A 248 -9.36 -7.25 23.15
N TYR A 249 -10.26 -8.24 23.18
CA TYR A 249 -9.90 -9.61 23.53
C TYR A 249 -8.98 -10.27 22.47
N LEU A 250 -7.80 -10.70 22.93
CA LEU A 250 -6.75 -11.35 22.15
C LEU A 250 -6.19 -12.61 22.83
N ASP A 251 -6.87 -13.14 23.85
CA ASP A 251 -6.42 -14.31 24.62
C ASP A 251 -4.95 -14.21 25.10
N LEU A 252 -4.52 -12.99 25.41
CA LEU A 252 -3.21 -12.69 25.96
C LEU A 252 -3.29 -12.63 27.48
N PRO A 253 -2.22 -13.03 28.21
CA PRO A 253 -2.17 -12.85 29.64
C PRO A 253 -2.24 -11.36 29.98
N ASN A 254 -2.84 -11.04 31.13
CA ASN A 254 -2.72 -9.70 31.70
C ASN A 254 -1.24 -9.44 32.05
N ASP A 255 -0.61 -8.52 31.32
CA ASP A 255 0.78 -8.12 31.47
C ASP A 255 0.88 -6.58 31.38
N PRO A 256 0.78 -5.89 32.53
CA PRO A 256 0.80 -4.44 32.58
C PRO A 256 2.06 -3.80 32.00
N GLU A 257 3.22 -4.47 32.09
CA GLU A 257 4.47 -3.93 31.54
C GLU A 257 4.50 -4.07 30.02
N ARG A 258 4.02 -5.18 29.44
CA ARG A 258 3.84 -5.28 27.98
C ARG A 258 2.87 -4.23 27.47
N SER A 259 1.72 -4.08 28.13
CA SER A 259 0.75 -3.05 27.77
C SER A 259 1.39 -1.65 27.81
N ARG A 260 2.14 -1.32 28.88
CA ARG A 260 2.88 -0.05 28.98
C ARG A 260 3.90 0.15 27.85
N ARG A 261 4.65 -0.88 27.46
CA ARG A 261 5.63 -0.77 26.35
C ARG A 261 4.94 -0.50 25.02
N TYR A 262 3.85 -1.19 24.69
CA TYR A 262 3.08 -0.90 23.47
C TYR A 262 2.45 0.49 23.48
N ASP A 263 1.99 0.99 24.64
CA ASP A 263 1.51 2.38 24.76
C ASP A 263 2.61 3.41 24.45
N LEU A 264 3.84 3.18 24.95
CA LEU A 264 4.99 4.03 24.63
C LEU A 264 5.40 3.94 23.16
N ILE A 265 5.33 2.75 22.57
CA ILE A 265 5.58 2.56 21.14
C ILE A 265 4.55 3.33 20.32
N GLY A 266 3.26 3.21 20.63
CA GLY A 266 2.20 3.97 19.95
C GLY A 266 2.44 5.47 20.02
N LYS A 267 2.75 6.00 21.22
CA LYS A 267 3.10 7.42 21.39
C LYS A 267 4.32 7.84 20.58
N PHE A 268 5.34 6.98 20.49
CA PHE A 268 6.52 7.24 19.67
C PHE A 268 6.18 7.29 18.18
N LEU A 269 5.37 6.36 17.70
CA LEU A 269 4.90 6.33 16.31
C LEU A 269 4.10 7.59 15.98
N ASP A 270 3.11 7.94 16.80
CA ASP A 270 2.28 9.13 16.60
C ASP A 270 3.10 10.44 16.61
N ALA A 271 4.04 10.57 17.56
CA ALA A 271 4.90 11.75 17.65
C ALA A 271 5.82 11.92 16.43
N ASN A 272 6.02 10.86 15.64
CA ASN A 272 6.91 10.85 14.48
C ASN A 272 6.19 10.55 13.16
N ASP A 273 4.86 10.45 13.13
CA ASP A 273 4.07 9.95 11.98
C ASP A 273 4.47 10.60 10.63
N GLY A 274 4.66 11.93 10.63
CA GLY A 274 5.11 12.69 9.44
C GLY A 274 6.52 12.33 8.91
N ARG A 275 7.26 11.47 9.60
CA ARG A 275 8.59 10.97 9.23
C ARG A 275 8.60 9.48 8.89
N SER A 276 7.43 8.83 8.90
CA SER A 276 7.23 7.40 8.64
C SER A 276 8.09 6.51 9.57
N PRO A 277 7.87 6.57 10.89
CA PRO A 277 8.68 5.86 11.87
C PRO A 277 8.48 4.35 11.74
N LYS A 278 9.48 3.57 12.19
CA LYS A 278 9.45 2.10 12.20
C LYS A 278 9.98 1.60 13.55
N VAL A 279 9.66 0.35 13.91
CA VAL A 279 10.15 -0.29 15.14
C VAL A 279 10.75 -1.67 14.84
N PRO A 280 11.82 -1.75 14.01
CA PRO A 280 12.38 -3.03 13.57
C PRO A 280 12.98 -3.86 14.73
N ASP A 281 13.26 -3.21 15.86
CA ASP A 281 13.76 -3.81 17.08
C ASP A 281 12.64 -4.21 18.06
N ILE A 282 11.37 -4.28 17.61
CA ILE A 282 10.23 -4.55 18.48
C ILE A 282 10.38 -5.81 19.34
N ASP A 283 10.93 -6.90 18.81
CA ASP A 283 11.14 -8.13 19.59
C ASP A 283 12.28 -8.04 20.61
N ARG A 284 13.15 -7.02 20.49
CA ARG A 284 14.13 -6.65 21.52
C ARG A 284 13.55 -5.70 22.57
N ILE A 285 12.40 -5.09 22.29
CA ILE A 285 11.70 -4.16 23.19
C ILE A 285 10.60 -4.91 23.95
N VAL A 286 9.73 -5.64 23.24
CA VAL A 286 8.55 -6.31 23.78
C VAL A 286 8.28 -7.60 22.99
N PRO A 287 9.09 -8.66 23.19
CA PRO A 287 8.80 -9.94 22.54
C PRO A 287 7.48 -10.51 23.06
N LEU A 288 6.73 -11.16 22.17
CA LEU A 288 5.49 -11.84 22.53
C LEU A 288 5.76 -13.03 23.50
N PRO A 289 4.80 -13.39 24.38
CA PRO A 289 4.89 -14.61 25.16
C PRO A 289 5.15 -15.85 24.29
N PRO A 290 5.87 -16.87 24.81
CA PRO A 290 6.27 -17.05 26.20
C PRO A 290 7.59 -16.35 26.60
N ALA A 291 8.22 -15.58 25.71
CA ALA A 291 9.48 -14.91 26.01
C ALA A 291 9.35 -13.95 27.21
N LYS A 292 10.38 -13.87 28.07
CA LYS A 292 10.43 -12.86 29.13
C LYS A 292 10.80 -11.50 28.55
N LEU A 293 10.33 -10.42 29.19
CA LEU A 293 10.72 -9.08 28.77
C LEU A 293 12.21 -8.84 29.01
N PRO A 294 12.95 -8.37 28.00
CA PRO A 294 14.33 -7.94 28.19
C PRO A 294 14.38 -6.59 28.91
N PRO A 295 15.54 -6.22 29.49
CA PRO A 295 15.83 -4.84 29.84
C PRO A 295 15.67 -3.94 28.61
N TRP A 296 15.08 -2.76 28.78
CA TRP A 296 14.90 -1.77 27.72
C TRP A 296 15.17 -0.39 28.27
N ASP A 297 15.95 0.40 27.52
CA ASP A 297 16.40 1.74 27.91
C ASP A 297 15.38 2.85 27.58
N GLY A 298 14.21 2.49 27.03
CA GLY A 298 13.18 3.45 26.63
C GLY A 298 13.43 4.11 25.28
N THR A 299 14.42 3.65 24.51
CA THR A 299 14.78 4.21 23.20
C THR A 299 14.46 3.26 22.07
N PHE A 300 14.40 3.80 20.84
CA PHE A 300 14.09 3.05 19.62
C PHE A 300 15.28 3.08 18.67
N GLN A 301 15.58 1.95 18.02
CA GLN A 301 16.63 1.89 16.99
C GLN A 301 16.44 2.98 15.93
N TRP A 302 15.20 3.17 15.45
CA TRP A 302 14.89 4.20 14.45
C TRP A 302 15.32 5.60 14.91
N GLN A 303 15.04 5.97 16.17
CA GLN A 303 15.42 7.28 16.70
C GLN A 303 16.95 7.45 16.73
N LYS A 304 17.67 6.43 17.20
CA LYS A 304 19.15 6.42 17.22
C LYS A 304 19.73 6.60 15.82
N GLU A 305 19.13 5.96 14.82
CA GLU A 305 19.53 6.09 13.42
C GLU A 305 19.26 7.50 12.87
N GLN A 306 18.10 8.09 13.20
CA GLN A 306 17.79 9.46 12.80
C GLN A 306 18.75 10.48 13.43
N ASP A 307 19.07 10.34 14.72
CA ASP A 307 19.97 11.25 15.43
C ASP A 307 21.42 11.15 14.92
N ALA A 308 21.82 9.97 14.43
CA ALA A 308 23.13 9.73 13.83
C ALA A 308 23.21 10.09 12.34
N ALA A 309 22.08 10.32 11.66
CA ALA A 309 22.04 10.55 10.23
C ALA A 309 22.67 11.89 9.84
N LYS A 310 23.62 11.86 8.91
CA LYS A 310 24.20 13.08 8.32
C LYS A 310 23.24 13.62 7.25
N PRO A 311 23.05 14.95 7.14
CA PRO A 311 22.26 15.55 6.08
C PRO A 311 22.73 15.10 4.69
N ALA A 312 21.79 14.87 3.77
CA ALA A 312 22.13 14.59 2.39
C ALA A 312 22.93 15.77 1.81
N GLN A 313 24.05 15.49 1.16
CA GLN A 313 24.86 16.52 0.52
C GLN A 313 24.15 17.03 -0.73
N LYS A 314 24.18 18.34 -0.95
CA LYS A 314 23.67 18.94 -2.19
C LYS A 314 24.51 18.44 -3.37
N PRO A 315 23.91 17.83 -4.41
CA PRO A 315 24.60 17.51 -5.66
C PRO A 315 25.19 18.78 -6.29
N SER A 316 26.35 18.70 -6.94
CA SER A 316 26.91 19.86 -7.62
C SER A 316 25.99 20.32 -8.75
N ASP A 317 25.92 21.63 -8.99
CA ASP A 317 25.11 22.16 -10.09
C ASP A 317 25.63 21.63 -11.45
N GLU A 318 26.93 21.33 -11.56
CA GLU A 318 27.54 20.64 -12.70
C GLU A 318 26.95 19.24 -12.92
N LEU A 319 26.88 18.41 -11.87
CA LEU A 319 26.30 17.06 -11.98
C LEU A 319 24.83 17.13 -12.40
N VAL A 320 24.05 18.03 -11.79
CA VAL A 320 22.62 18.21 -12.14
C VAL A 320 22.47 18.62 -13.61
N ASN A 321 23.31 19.54 -14.08
CA ASN A 321 23.31 20.00 -15.46
C ASN A 321 23.70 18.90 -16.45
N GLU A 322 24.73 18.10 -16.14
CA GLU A 322 25.17 16.98 -16.96
C GLU A 322 24.09 15.90 -17.08
N MET A 323 23.49 15.51 -15.94
CA MET A 323 22.45 14.49 -15.90
C MET A 323 21.18 14.93 -16.62
N ALA A 324 20.77 16.20 -16.47
CA ALA A 324 19.61 16.76 -17.18
C ALA A 324 19.87 16.79 -18.70
N LYS A 325 21.04 17.28 -19.12
CA LYS A 325 21.43 17.34 -20.52
C LYS A 325 21.46 15.97 -21.18
N ALA A 326 21.96 14.94 -20.48
CA ALA A 326 22.00 13.57 -20.96
C ALA A 326 20.62 12.97 -21.29
N ARG A 327 19.55 13.56 -20.73
CA ARG A 327 18.15 13.14 -20.94
C ARG A 327 17.31 14.23 -21.63
N HIS A 328 17.95 15.24 -22.22
CA HIS A 328 17.28 16.36 -22.90
C HIS A 328 16.27 17.12 -22.01
N LEU A 329 16.62 17.31 -20.74
CA LEU A 329 15.81 18.02 -19.75
C LEU A 329 16.34 19.44 -19.51
N ASP A 330 15.44 20.34 -19.13
CA ASP A 330 15.79 21.63 -18.56
C ASP A 330 16.39 21.39 -17.16
N PRO A 331 17.66 21.76 -16.93
CA PRO A 331 18.28 21.54 -15.64
C PRO A 331 17.64 22.31 -14.50
N ALA A 332 16.87 23.39 -14.73
CA ALA A 332 16.23 24.17 -13.69
C ALA A 332 14.90 23.56 -13.21
N THR A 333 14.18 22.87 -14.08
CA THR A 333 12.83 22.33 -13.78
C THR A 333 12.76 20.81 -13.83
N GLY A 334 13.74 20.16 -14.45
CA GLY A 334 13.73 18.73 -14.78
C GLY A 334 12.74 18.36 -15.88
N LEU A 335 12.03 19.32 -16.48
CA LEU A 335 11.05 19.07 -17.54
C LEU A 335 11.76 18.82 -18.90
N PRO A 336 11.18 18.03 -19.80
CA PRO A 336 11.72 17.85 -21.16
C PRO A 336 11.80 19.18 -21.93
N LEU A 337 12.92 19.44 -22.61
CA LEU A 337 13.13 20.64 -23.44
C LEU A 337 12.30 20.61 -24.74
N GLU A 338 12.01 19.42 -25.25
CA GLU A 338 11.14 19.18 -26.40
C GLU A 338 10.16 18.05 -26.04
N ARG A 339 8.86 18.21 -26.36
CA ARG A 339 7.90 17.12 -26.20
C ARG A 339 8.26 16.01 -27.18
N PRO A 340 8.44 14.74 -26.75
CA PRO A 340 8.41 13.63 -27.68
C PRO A 340 7.07 13.66 -28.41
N LEU A 341 7.10 13.65 -29.74
CA LEU A 341 5.90 13.41 -30.54
C LEU A 341 5.35 12.04 -30.12
N ARG A 342 4.25 12.01 -29.38
CA ARG A 342 3.56 10.74 -29.05
C ARG A 342 3.06 10.13 -30.35
N ASP A 343 3.47 8.90 -30.65
CA ASP A 343 2.79 8.07 -31.64
C ASP A 343 1.44 7.62 -31.04
N PRO A 344 0.29 7.99 -31.62
CA PRO A 344 -1.02 7.60 -31.09
C PRO A 344 -1.29 6.09 -31.07
N GLN A 345 -0.40 5.24 -31.61
CA GLN A 345 -0.63 3.81 -31.74
C GLN A 345 -0.05 2.92 -30.64
N GLU A 346 0.78 3.45 -29.72
CA GLU A 346 1.50 2.59 -28.75
C GLU A 346 0.60 2.04 -27.62
N HIS A 347 -0.63 2.53 -27.45
CA HIS A 347 -1.58 2.04 -26.44
C HIS A 347 -2.48 0.87 -26.90
N ARG A 348 -2.21 0.24 -28.06
CA ARG A 348 -3.07 -0.85 -28.61
C ARG A 348 -2.49 -2.25 -28.54
N SER A 349 -1.38 -2.50 -27.87
CA SER A 349 -0.81 -3.85 -27.85
C SER A 349 -0.08 -4.15 -26.55
N THR A 350 -0.81 -4.70 -25.58
CA THR A 350 -0.55 -6.00 -24.91
C THR A 350 -1.67 -6.29 -23.92
#